data_AF-N6VY22-F1
#
_entry.id   AF-N6VY22-F1
#
_cell.length_a   1.000
_cell.length_b   1.000
_cell.length_c   1.000
_cell.angle_alpha   90.00
_cell.angle_beta   90.00
_cell.angle_gamma   90.00
#
_symmetry.space_group_name_H-M   'P 1'
#
loop_
_entity.id
_entity.type
_entity.pdbx_description
1 polymer ?
#
loop_
_entity_poly.entity_id
_entity_poly.type
_entity_poly.pdbx_seq_one_letter_code
_entity_poly.pdbx_strand_id
1 'polypeptide(L)'
;MRVVIAPDSFKECLSAKSVAAFIARGWRQGAPDDDIVQVPLADGGEGSTAALIESRGGSLHAVEVTGPLGGTVTAHYGRVGDGDTVIVEVAEASGLHLVAADSRDALRATSYGTGELIRAAILNRPKKLVMCLGGSATTDGGAGILQALGARLRDADGQDISPGGEGLALLASLDVDPVLDLLDGIQLTVACDVSNPLLGPEGAAAVFGPQKGATSAQVDILGQALARFSKLAEGAGFDIHSFAGSGAAGGIGGMVAGILGATLKSGIELIMETVHLEQRIRGADLVITAEGAIDSQSAFGKTPAGVASLARKYAVPVIGLAGRVGDELAPLHASGLTAAFAIVPGPASLGDAMGNAERNLVQAAEQLARMAIAIASKRRSAPSD
;
A
#
# COMPACT_ATOMS: atom_id res chain seq x y z
N MET A 1 -25.13 -3.18 -19.55
CA MET A 1 -23.93 -2.33 -19.43
C MET A 1 -22.80 -3.19 -18.90
N ARG A 2 -21.56 -2.84 -19.19
CA ARG A 2 -20.38 -3.42 -18.54
C ARG A 2 -19.90 -2.49 -17.43
N VAL A 3 -19.93 -2.97 -16.19
CA VAL A 3 -19.61 -2.19 -15.00
C VAL A 3 -18.42 -2.81 -14.28
N VAL A 4 -17.38 -1.99 -14.09
CA VAL A 4 -16.18 -2.39 -13.36
C VAL A 4 -16.29 -1.86 -11.94
N ILE A 5 -16.24 -2.74 -10.95
CA ILE A 5 -16.30 -2.40 -9.53
C ILE A 5 -14.89 -2.53 -8.97
N ALA A 6 -14.23 -1.39 -8.74
CA ALA A 6 -12.85 -1.30 -8.27
C ALA A 6 -12.73 -0.49 -6.95
N PRO A 7 -13.13 -1.09 -5.82
CA PRO A 7 -13.14 -0.42 -4.52
C PRO A 7 -11.89 -0.74 -3.69
N ASP A 8 -11.63 0.12 -2.72
CA ASP A 8 -10.79 -0.14 -1.56
C ASP A 8 -11.60 -0.78 -0.42
N SER A 9 -10.89 -1.16 0.63
CA SER A 9 -11.46 -1.51 1.93
C SER A 9 -12.14 -0.32 2.60
N PHE A 10 -13.10 -0.63 3.47
CA PHE A 10 -13.58 0.29 4.48
C PHE A 10 -12.78 -0.03 5.74
N LYS A 11 -11.78 0.81 6.06
CA LYS A 11 -10.86 0.60 7.19
C LYS A 11 -11.64 0.22 8.45
N GLU A 12 -11.17 -0.82 9.13
CA GLU A 12 -11.76 -1.38 10.36
C GLU A 12 -13.21 -1.91 10.21
N CYS A 13 -13.72 -2.06 8.98
CA CYS A 13 -15.12 -2.41 8.72
C CYS A 13 -15.27 -3.54 7.69
N LEU A 14 -14.88 -3.32 6.44
CA LEU A 14 -15.05 -4.30 5.35
C LEU A 14 -13.78 -4.40 4.51
N SER A 15 -13.38 -5.61 4.12
CA SER A 15 -12.31 -5.79 3.13
C SER A 15 -12.75 -5.30 1.74
N ALA A 16 -11.79 -4.94 0.89
CA ALA A 16 -12.07 -4.51 -0.49
C ALA A 16 -12.89 -5.55 -1.28
N LYS A 17 -12.65 -6.84 -1.04
CA LYS A 17 -13.42 -7.95 -1.62
C LYS A 17 -14.87 -7.94 -1.17
N SER A 18 -15.13 -7.79 0.13
CA SER A 18 -16.49 -7.71 0.65
C SER A 18 -17.21 -6.48 0.07
N VAL A 19 -16.54 -5.33 0.02
CA VAL A 19 -17.07 -4.11 -0.60
C VAL A 19 -17.43 -4.37 -2.07
N ALA A 20 -16.53 -4.95 -2.87
CA ALA A 20 -16.79 -5.28 -4.28
C ALA A 20 -17.98 -6.24 -4.44
N ALA A 21 -18.05 -7.29 -3.61
CA ALA A 21 -19.12 -8.28 -3.64
C ALA A 21 -20.48 -7.70 -3.28
N PHE A 22 -20.53 -6.80 -2.30
CA PHE A 22 -21.75 -6.13 -1.85
C PHE A 22 -22.26 -5.11 -2.86
N ILE A 23 -21.37 -4.33 -3.48
CA ILE A 23 -21.73 -3.46 -4.61
C ILE A 23 -22.26 -4.31 -5.77
N ALA A 24 -21.58 -5.40 -6.13
CA ALA A 24 -22.02 -6.28 -7.21
C ALA A 24 -23.39 -6.92 -6.92
N ARG A 25 -23.64 -7.31 -5.66
CA ARG A 25 -24.93 -7.84 -5.21
C ARG A 25 -26.05 -6.80 -5.36
N GLY A 26 -25.85 -5.59 -4.87
CA GLY A 26 -26.82 -4.50 -5.00
C GLY A 26 -27.05 -4.14 -6.46
N TRP A 27 -25.98 -4.02 -7.24
CA TRP A 27 -26.09 -3.70 -8.67
C TRP A 27 -26.97 -4.70 -9.42
N ARG A 28 -26.74 -6.00 -9.23
CA ARG A 28 -27.55 -7.05 -9.88
C ARG A 28 -29.03 -7.04 -9.46
N GLN A 29 -29.37 -6.52 -8.28
CA GLN A 29 -30.77 -6.37 -7.87
C GLN A 29 -31.49 -5.25 -8.64
N GLY A 30 -30.78 -4.19 -9.02
CA GLY A 30 -31.30 -3.10 -9.83
C GLY A 30 -31.17 -3.33 -11.34
N ALA A 31 -30.15 -4.08 -11.75
CA ALA A 31 -29.70 -4.29 -13.12
C ALA A 31 -29.20 -5.74 -13.35
N PRO A 32 -30.10 -6.73 -13.44
CA PRO A 32 -29.72 -8.15 -13.45
C PRO A 32 -28.96 -8.59 -14.71
N ASP A 33 -29.16 -7.89 -15.83
CA ASP A 33 -28.58 -8.25 -17.14
C ASP A 33 -27.24 -7.55 -17.44
N ASP A 34 -26.71 -6.77 -16.49
CA ASP A 34 -25.42 -6.08 -16.65
C ASP A 34 -24.23 -7.04 -16.45
N ASP A 35 -23.17 -6.83 -17.23
CA ASP A 35 -21.89 -7.51 -17.06
C ASP A 35 -21.10 -6.83 -15.93
N ILE A 36 -20.74 -7.60 -14.90
CA ILE A 36 -20.14 -7.09 -13.66
C ILE A 36 -18.74 -7.68 -13.48
N VAL A 37 -17.74 -6.81 -13.51
CA VAL A 37 -16.34 -7.15 -13.28
C VAL A 37 -15.92 -6.60 -11.92
N GLN A 38 -15.53 -7.48 -10.99
CA GLN A 38 -15.05 -7.08 -9.66
C GLN A 38 -13.52 -7.06 -9.63
N VAL A 39 -12.95 -5.97 -9.11
CA VAL A 39 -11.52 -5.72 -9.03
C VAL A 39 -11.19 -5.10 -7.67
N PRO A 40 -11.21 -5.86 -6.56
CA PRO A 40 -10.83 -5.32 -5.27
C PRO A 40 -9.40 -4.76 -5.33
N LEU A 41 -9.22 -3.54 -4.80
CA LEU A 41 -7.97 -2.80 -4.77
C LEU A 41 -7.46 -2.65 -3.34
N ALA A 42 -6.27 -2.09 -3.24
CA ALA A 42 -5.64 -1.60 -2.02
C ALA A 42 -4.81 -0.36 -2.37
N ASP A 43 -4.39 0.39 -1.37
CA ASP A 43 -3.56 1.59 -1.53
C ASP A 43 -2.05 1.32 -1.33
N GLY A 44 -1.62 0.07 -1.12
CA GLY A 44 -0.23 -0.26 -0.82
C GLY A 44 0.10 -0.28 0.68
N GLY A 45 -0.91 -0.04 1.53
CA GLY A 45 -0.86 -0.26 2.97
C GLY A 45 -1.13 -1.71 3.41
N GLU A 46 -1.55 -1.86 4.66
CA GLU A 46 -1.87 -3.14 5.29
C GLU A 46 -2.98 -3.89 4.54
N GLY A 47 -2.74 -5.18 4.27
CA GLY A 47 -3.70 -6.06 3.60
C GLY A 47 -3.67 -6.01 2.07
N SER A 48 -2.70 -5.29 1.49
CA SER A 48 -2.52 -5.18 0.04
C SER A 48 -2.19 -6.51 -0.63
N THR A 49 -1.37 -7.35 0.00
CA THR A 49 -0.93 -8.68 -0.43
C THR A 49 -2.12 -9.60 -0.55
N ALA A 50 -2.97 -9.66 0.48
CA ALA A 50 -4.19 -10.46 0.44
C ALA A 50 -5.10 -10.00 -0.71
N ALA A 51 -5.35 -8.69 -0.83
CA ALA A 51 -6.19 -8.14 -1.90
C ALA A 51 -5.63 -8.46 -3.30
N LEU A 52 -4.33 -8.27 -3.51
CA LEU A 52 -3.66 -8.56 -4.77
C LEU A 52 -3.71 -10.04 -5.14
N ILE A 53 -3.41 -10.91 -4.18
CA ILE A 53 -3.39 -12.37 -4.39
C ILE A 53 -4.76 -12.89 -4.76
N GLU A 54 -5.80 -12.41 -4.07
CA GLU A 54 -7.18 -12.75 -4.39
C GLU A 54 -7.58 -12.26 -5.80
N SER A 55 -7.18 -11.05 -6.19
CA SER A 55 -7.55 -10.45 -7.48
C SER A 55 -6.92 -11.11 -8.71
N ARG A 56 -5.79 -11.80 -8.53
CA ARG A 56 -4.97 -12.41 -9.60
C ARG A 56 -4.86 -13.93 -9.53
N GLY A 57 -5.58 -14.58 -8.60
CA GLY A 57 -5.59 -16.03 -8.46
C GLY A 57 -4.24 -16.61 -7.98
N GLY A 58 -3.65 -16.00 -6.97
CA GLY A 58 -2.38 -16.43 -6.38
C GLY A 58 -2.52 -17.30 -5.12
N SER A 59 -1.42 -17.45 -4.39
CA SER A 59 -1.35 -18.12 -3.09
C SER A 59 -0.61 -17.28 -2.04
N LEU A 60 -1.09 -17.34 -0.79
CA LEU A 60 -0.38 -16.82 0.37
C LEU A 60 0.49 -17.92 0.98
N HIS A 61 1.69 -17.55 1.41
CA HIS A 61 2.67 -18.45 2.00
C HIS A 61 3.09 -17.91 3.37
N ALA A 62 2.80 -18.68 4.42
CA ALA A 62 3.18 -18.33 5.79
C ALA A 62 4.65 -18.70 6.07
N VAL A 63 5.36 -17.83 6.78
CA VAL A 63 6.76 -18.00 7.20
C VAL A 63 6.91 -17.44 8.61
N GLU A 64 7.60 -18.18 9.48
CA GLU A 64 8.03 -17.64 10.77
C GLU A 64 9.27 -16.77 10.58
N VAL A 65 9.18 -15.51 11.02
CA VAL A 65 10.24 -14.50 10.85
C VAL A 65 10.42 -13.71 12.15
N THR A 66 11.50 -12.94 12.19
CA THR A 66 11.84 -12.06 13.31
C THR A 66 10.95 -10.81 13.31
N GLY A 67 10.10 -10.68 14.31
CA GLY A 67 9.27 -9.51 14.54
C GLY A 67 10.07 -8.25 14.90
N PRO A 68 9.40 -7.08 14.99
CA PRO A 68 10.08 -5.80 15.16
C PRO A 68 11.00 -5.73 16.37
N LEU A 69 10.64 -6.39 17.49
CA LEU A 69 11.41 -6.37 18.74
C LEU A 69 12.16 -7.69 19.02
N GLY A 70 12.38 -8.51 17.98
CA GLY A 70 13.21 -9.72 18.03
C GLY A 70 12.50 -11.04 18.38
N GLY A 71 11.22 -11.01 18.77
CA GLY A 71 10.42 -12.22 18.95
C GLY A 71 9.95 -12.80 17.60
N THR A 72 9.50 -14.06 17.56
CA THR A 72 9.00 -14.69 16.34
C THR A 72 7.57 -14.24 16.02
N VAL A 73 7.30 -13.95 14.74
CA VAL A 73 5.95 -13.67 14.21
C VAL A 73 5.68 -14.53 12.97
N THR A 74 4.42 -14.90 12.74
CA THR A 74 3.99 -15.53 11.48
C THR A 74 3.65 -14.43 10.48
N ALA A 75 4.45 -14.32 9.42
CA ALA A 75 4.24 -13.37 8.33
C ALA A 75 3.86 -14.10 7.04
N HIS A 76 3.19 -13.41 6.12
CA HIS A 76 2.80 -13.95 4.82
C HIS A 76 3.41 -13.16 3.67
N TYR A 77 3.86 -13.88 2.64
CA TYR A 77 4.10 -13.29 1.32
C TYR A 77 3.13 -13.87 0.30
N GLY A 78 2.84 -13.08 -0.73
CA GLY A 78 1.98 -13.48 -1.83
C GLY A 78 2.78 -13.96 -3.04
N ARG A 79 2.34 -15.03 -3.69
CA ARG A 79 2.74 -15.37 -5.07
C ARG A 79 1.55 -15.22 -6.00
N VAL A 80 1.66 -14.32 -6.97
CA VAL A 80 0.63 -14.07 -7.97
C VAL A 80 0.45 -15.31 -8.85
N GLY A 81 -0.77 -15.56 -9.36
CA GLY A 81 -1.09 -16.73 -10.18
C GLY A 81 -0.29 -16.85 -11.49
N ASP A 82 0.42 -15.80 -11.91
CA ASP A 82 1.37 -15.87 -13.03
C ASP A 82 2.67 -16.61 -12.69
N GLY A 83 2.93 -16.88 -11.39
CA GLY A 83 4.12 -17.55 -10.89
C GLY A 83 5.39 -16.70 -10.87
N ASP A 84 5.40 -15.57 -11.59
CA ASP A 84 6.56 -14.71 -11.85
C ASP A 84 6.63 -13.49 -10.92
N THR A 85 5.51 -13.13 -10.26
CA THR A 85 5.42 -11.99 -9.35
C THR A 85 5.21 -12.45 -7.91
N VAL A 86 6.03 -11.94 -6.99
CA VAL A 86 5.81 -12.09 -5.55
C VAL A 86 5.58 -10.72 -4.91
N ILE A 87 4.81 -10.71 -3.83
CA ILE A 87 4.41 -9.51 -3.11
C ILE A 87 4.80 -9.70 -1.64
N VAL A 88 5.47 -8.70 -1.08
CA VAL A 88 5.87 -8.64 0.33
C VAL A 88 5.38 -7.34 0.95
N GLU A 89 4.81 -7.43 2.15
CA GLU A 89 4.47 -6.26 2.97
C GLU A 89 5.45 -6.12 4.13
N VAL A 90 5.97 -4.91 4.34
CA VAL A 90 6.78 -4.59 5.52
C VAL A 90 5.98 -4.81 6.81
N ALA A 91 4.67 -4.50 6.78
CA ALA A 91 3.81 -4.63 7.95
C ALA A 91 3.70 -6.08 8.47
N GLU A 92 3.75 -7.09 7.59
CA GLU A 92 3.59 -8.51 7.96
C GLU A 92 4.68 -9.00 8.92
N ALA A 93 5.90 -8.51 8.77
CA ALA A 93 7.05 -8.93 9.57
C ALA A 93 7.56 -7.83 10.51
N SER A 94 7.44 -6.57 10.09
CA SER A 94 8.05 -5.41 10.73
C SER A 94 7.03 -4.29 11.00
N GLY A 95 5.74 -4.66 11.15
CA GLY A 95 4.63 -3.73 11.31
C GLY A 95 4.40 -3.21 12.72
N LEU A 96 3.84 -1.99 12.80
CA LEU A 96 3.47 -1.31 14.04
C LEU A 96 2.35 -2.02 14.80
N HIS A 97 1.48 -2.75 14.10
CA HIS A 97 0.38 -3.53 14.69
C HIS A 97 0.89 -4.77 15.46
N LEU A 98 2.12 -5.23 15.19
CA LEU A 98 2.77 -6.34 15.90
C LEU A 98 3.32 -5.92 17.27
N VAL A 99 3.29 -4.63 17.59
CA VAL A 99 3.85 -4.07 18.83
C VAL A 99 2.77 -3.33 19.60
N ALA A 100 2.51 -3.77 20.84
CA ALA A 100 1.61 -3.08 21.75
C ALA A 100 2.07 -1.62 21.95
N ALA A 101 1.10 -0.70 22.05
CA ALA A 101 1.39 0.74 22.03
C ALA A 101 2.36 1.20 23.13
N ASP A 102 2.28 0.59 24.31
CA ASP A 102 3.14 0.81 25.47
C ASP A 102 4.54 0.19 25.35
N SER A 103 4.71 -0.75 24.41
CA SER A 103 5.93 -1.51 24.18
C SER A 103 6.69 -1.04 22.94
N ARG A 104 6.22 0.02 22.27
CA ARG A 104 6.85 0.58 21.07
C ARG A 104 8.21 1.17 21.39
N ASP A 105 9.24 0.70 20.69
CA ASP A 105 10.61 1.17 20.82
C ASP A 105 11.24 1.37 19.44
N ALA A 106 11.22 2.61 18.97
CA ALA A 106 11.74 2.99 17.65
C ALA A 106 13.26 2.80 17.52
N LEU A 107 14.02 2.82 18.61
CA LEU A 107 15.48 2.62 18.59
C LEU A 107 15.82 1.15 18.34
N ARG A 108 15.08 0.24 18.97
CA ARG A 108 15.33 -1.20 18.90
C ARG A 108 14.61 -1.91 17.76
N ALA A 109 13.52 -1.33 17.26
CA ALA A 109 12.71 -1.95 16.23
C ALA A 109 13.52 -2.23 14.95
N THR A 110 13.53 -3.49 14.51
CA THR A 110 14.31 -3.98 13.35
C THR A 110 13.44 -4.42 12.17
N SER A 111 13.92 -4.18 10.96
CA SER A 111 13.30 -4.65 9.72
C SER A 111 13.75 -6.07 9.30
N TYR A 112 14.53 -6.76 10.15
CA TYR A 112 15.14 -8.06 9.83
C TYR A 112 14.15 -9.11 9.31
N GLY A 113 13.00 -9.28 9.95
CA GLY A 113 11.98 -10.23 9.49
C GLY A 113 11.43 -9.95 8.11
N THR A 114 11.41 -8.69 7.68
CA THR A 114 11.04 -8.35 6.30
C THR A 114 12.08 -8.90 5.32
N GLY A 115 13.37 -8.84 5.65
CA GLY A 115 14.41 -9.47 4.84
C GLY A 115 14.31 -11.00 4.82
N GLU A 116 13.96 -11.64 5.93
CA GLU A 116 13.67 -13.08 5.97
C GLU A 116 12.47 -13.44 5.08
N LEU A 117 11.43 -12.61 5.09
CA LEU A 117 10.23 -12.78 4.26
C LEU A 117 10.55 -12.61 2.77
N ILE A 118 11.37 -11.60 2.41
CA ILE A 118 11.89 -11.43 1.05
C ILE A 118 12.67 -12.67 0.63
N ARG A 119 13.60 -13.14 1.49
CA ARG A 119 14.43 -14.32 1.21
C ARG A 119 13.58 -15.55 0.92
N ALA A 120 12.50 -15.77 1.69
CA ALA A 120 11.56 -16.85 1.44
C ALA A 120 10.79 -16.66 0.12
N ALA A 121 10.32 -15.43 -0.16
CA ALA A 121 9.55 -15.11 -1.37
C ALA A 121 10.36 -15.34 -2.66
N ILE A 122 11.66 -15.03 -2.65
CA ILE A 122 12.53 -15.12 -3.82
C ILE A 122 13.16 -16.50 -4.06
N LEU A 123 12.90 -17.50 -3.22
CA LEU A 123 13.51 -18.85 -3.36
C LEU A 123 13.34 -19.46 -4.76
N ASN A 124 12.20 -19.22 -5.42
CA ASN A 124 11.93 -19.69 -6.78
C ASN A 124 12.33 -18.69 -7.88
N ARG A 125 13.20 -17.71 -7.58
CA ARG A 125 13.70 -16.69 -8.51
C ARG A 125 12.58 -16.03 -9.35
N PRO A 126 11.61 -15.33 -8.71
CA PRO A 126 10.58 -14.60 -9.43
C PRO A 126 11.20 -13.52 -10.30
N LYS A 127 10.53 -13.14 -11.40
CA LYS A 127 10.97 -12.01 -12.22
C LYS A 127 10.70 -10.67 -11.54
N LYS A 128 9.68 -10.60 -10.69
CA LYS A 128 9.22 -9.36 -10.05
C LYS A 128 9.00 -9.56 -8.56
N LEU A 129 9.54 -8.64 -7.77
CA LEU A 129 9.23 -8.47 -6.36
C LEU A 129 8.52 -7.12 -6.20
N VAL A 130 7.28 -7.17 -5.73
CA VAL A 130 6.50 -5.99 -5.33
C VAL A 130 6.59 -5.87 -3.82
N MET A 131 6.95 -4.69 -3.32
CA MET A 131 7.03 -4.44 -1.89
C MET A 131 6.10 -3.29 -1.47
N CYS A 132 5.39 -3.48 -0.37
CA CYS A 132 4.48 -2.50 0.22
C CYS A 132 5.06 -2.00 1.54
N LEU A 133 5.33 -0.68 1.63
CA LEU A 133 6.05 -0.08 2.76
C LEU A 133 5.17 0.34 3.95
N GLY A 134 3.85 0.36 3.78
CA GLY A 134 2.94 0.89 4.79
C GLY A 134 3.06 0.22 6.16
N GLY A 135 2.81 0.98 7.24
CA GLY A 135 2.61 0.42 8.58
C GLY A 135 3.85 -0.04 9.35
N SER A 136 5.08 0.37 8.97
CA SER A 136 6.32 -0.04 9.65
C SER A 136 6.41 0.39 11.13
N ALA A 137 6.97 -0.47 11.98
CA ALA A 137 7.40 -0.15 13.35
C ALA A 137 8.83 0.44 13.43
N THR A 138 9.61 0.35 12.35
CA THR A 138 11.07 0.46 12.37
C THR A 138 11.56 1.84 11.94
N THR A 139 12.72 2.27 12.46
CA THR A 139 13.47 3.45 11.95
C THR A 139 14.95 3.10 11.84
N ASP A 140 15.23 1.93 11.25
CA ASP A 140 16.56 1.35 11.10
C ASP A 140 17.15 1.56 9.70
N GLY A 141 16.53 2.40 8.86
CA GLY A 141 16.98 2.63 7.48
C GLY A 141 16.87 1.42 6.57
N GLY A 142 16.20 0.33 6.98
CA GLY A 142 16.25 -0.94 6.25
C GLY A 142 17.53 -1.76 6.47
N ALA A 143 18.35 -1.40 7.47
CA ALA A 143 19.55 -2.16 7.83
C ALA A 143 19.25 -3.62 8.17
N GLY A 144 18.15 -3.89 8.88
CA GLY A 144 17.72 -5.26 9.19
C GLY A 144 17.44 -6.08 7.94
N ILE A 145 16.73 -5.52 6.94
CA ILE A 145 16.49 -6.17 5.64
C ILE A 145 17.82 -6.54 4.97
N LEU A 146 18.76 -5.58 4.89
CA LEU A 146 20.07 -5.82 4.28
C LEU A 146 20.82 -6.96 4.99
N GLN A 147 20.88 -6.94 6.33
CA GLN A 147 21.53 -7.97 7.12
C GLN A 147 20.91 -9.37 6.89
N ALA A 148 19.57 -9.47 6.91
CA ALA A 148 18.86 -10.73 6.69
C ALA A 148 19.05 -11.29 5.26
N LEU A 149 19.30 -10.42 4.28
CA LEU A 149 19.63 -10.79 2.90
C LEU A 149 21.12 -11.05 2.68
N GLY A 150 21.97 -10.81 3.68
CA GLY A 150 23.38 -11.20 3.67
C GLY A 150 24.39 -10.05 3.59
N ALA A 151 23.96 -8.79 3.60
CA ALA A 151 24.88 -7.66 3.71
C ALA A 151 25.65 -7.71 5.04
N ARG A 152 26.86 -7.16 5.07
CA ARG A 152 27.64 -6.97 6.30
C ARG A 152 27.65 -5.50 6.66
N LEU A 153 26.96 -5.14 7.73
CA LEU A 153 26.93 -3.79 8.29
C LEU A 153 27.69 -3.84 9.61
N ARG A 154 28.84 -3.17 9.68
CA ARG A 154 29.80 -3.34 10.78
C ARG A 154 30.14 -2.04 11.47
N ASP A 155 30.43 -2.11 12.76
CA ASP A 155 30.95 -1.02 13.57
C ASP A 155 32.46 -0.78 13.34
N ALA A 156 33.03 0.14 14.12
CA ALA A 156 34.45 0.53 14.02
C ALA A 156 35.42 -0.58 14.46
N ASP A 157 34.96 -1.55 15.25
CA ASP A 157 35.74 -2.70 15.71
C ASP A 157 35.61 -3.89 14.73
N GLY A 158 34.85 -3.71 13.63
CA GLY A 158 34.63 -4.71 12.60
C GLY A 158 33.59 -5.78 12.99
N GLN A 159 32.81 -5.56 14.04
CA GLN A 159 31.72 -6.45 14.44
C GLN A 159 30.42 -6.04 13.73
N ASP A 160 29.54 -7.00 13.45
CA ASP A 160 28.24 -6.69 12.87
C ASP A 160 27.41 -5.84 13.86
N ILE A 161 26.76 -4.78 13.37
CA ILE A 161 25.96 -3.89 14.20
C ILE A 161 24.73 -4.63 14.76
N SER A 162 24.29 -4.23 15.96
CA SER A 162 23.04 -4.71 16.53
C SER A 162 21.83 -4.28 15.68
N PRO A 163 20.69 -4.98 15.78
CA PRO A 163 19.47 -4.58 15.09
C PRO A 163 18.94 -3.21 15.55
N GLY A 164 18.19 -2.54 14.67
CA GLY A 164 17.51 -1.28 14.98
C GLY A 164 18.34 -0.03 14.72
N GLY A 165 17.73 1.14 14.96
CA GLY A 165 18.36 2.44 14.81
C GLY A 165 19.50 2.70 15.81
N GLU A 166 19.48 2.02 16.97
CA GLU A 166 20.58 2.08 17.94
C GLU A 166 21.88 1.49 17.37
N GLY A 167 21.82 0.30 16.77
CA GLY A 167 22.99 -0.30 16.11
C GLY A 167 23.41 0.49 14.88
N LEU A 168 22.46 1.06 14.14
CA LEU A 168 22.76 1.91 12.98
C LEU A 168 23.60 3.14 13.35
N ALA A 169 23.46 3.67 14.57
CA ALA A 169 24.27 4.79 15.06
C ALA A 169 25.77 4.45 15.15
N LEU A 170 26.11 3.16 15.27
CA LEU A 170 27.48 2.65 15.37
C LEU A 170 28.09 2.25 14.01
N LEU A 171 27.31 2.23 12.93
CA LEU A 171 27.71 1.76 11.61
C LEU A 171 29.00 2.45 11.11
N ALA A 172 30.07 1.73 10.84
CA ALA A 172 31.32 2.28 10.30
C ALA A 172 31.62 1.81 8.88
N SER A 173 31.10 0.65 8.46
CA SER A 173 31.27 0.13 7.10
C SER A 173 30.05 -0.70 6.68
N LEU A 174 29.80 -0.74 5.36
CA LEU A 174 28.80 -1.62 4.76
C LEU A 174 29.40 -2.35 3.55
N ASP A 175 29.00 -3.61 3.40
CA ASP A 175 29.21 -4.45 2.22
C ASP A 175 27.84 -5.00 1.81
N VAL A 176 27.36 -4.57 0.64
CA VAL A 176 26.03 -4.87 0.10
C VAL A 176 26.06 -5.79 -1.12
N ASP A 177 27.25 -6.11 -1.64
CA ASP A 177 27.42 -6.96 -2.82
C ASP A 177 26.67 -8.30 -2.70
N PRO A 178 26.68 -9.00 -1.54
CA PRO A 178 25.91 -10.23 -1.38
C PRO A 178 24.40 -10.08 -1.62
N VAL A 179 23.84 -8.91 -1.28
CA VAL A 179 22.40 -8.64 -1.46
C VAL A 179 22.09 -8.29 -2.91
N LEU A 180 22.97 -7.54 -3.56
CA LEU A 180 22.85 -7.20 -4.98
C LEU A 180 22.90 -8.47 -5.84
N ASP A 181 23.84 -9.38 -5.55
CA ASP A 181 23.95 -10.67 -6.22
C ASP A 181 22.74 -11.58 -5.98
N LEU A 182 22.19 -11.56 -4.76
CA LEU A 182 21.00 -12.34 -4.40
C LEU A 182 19.76 -11.89 -5.18
N LEU A 183 19.62 -10.57 -5.40
CA LEU A 183 18.49 -9.96 -6.09
C LEU A 183 18.71 -9.77 -7.59
N ASP A 184 19.89 -10.13 -8.12
CA ASP A 184 20.20 -10.00 -9.54
C ASP A 184 19.13 -10.67 -10.42
N GLY A 185 18.73 -9.96 -11.46
CA GLY A 185 17.67 -10.36 -12.38
C GLY A 185 16.22 -10.23 -11.86
N ILE A 186 16.01 -9.81 -10.60
CA ILE A 186 14.67 -9.59 -10.03
C ILE A 186 14.32 -8.09 -10.13
N GLN A 187 13.23 -7.77 -10.83
CA GLN A 187 12.72 -6.41 -10.87
C GLN A 187 12.03 -6.05 -9.55
N LEU A 188 12.57 -5.09 -8.82
CA LEU A 188 12.01 -4.59 -7.56
C LEU A 188 11.15 -3.33 -7.79
N THR A 189 9.87 -3.38 -7.42
CA THR A 189 8.96 -2.23 -7.45
C THR A 189 8.31 -2.04 -6.09
N VAL A 190 8.20 -0.80 -5.65
CA VAL A 190 7.83 -0.49 -4.25
C VAL A 190 6.70 0.52 -4.23
N ALA A 191 5.63 0.19 -3.48
CA ALA A 191 4.55 1.12 -3.18
C ALA A 191 5.00 2.11 -2.09
N CYS A 192 5.01 3.39 -2.45
CA CYS A 192 5.44 4.49 -1.59
C CYS A 192 4.51 5.71 -1.77
N ASP A 193 3.65 5.97 -0.78
CA ASP A 193 2.65 7.05 -0.83
C ASP A 193 3.06 8.33 -0.09
N VAL A 194 4.29 8.37 0.41
CA VAL A 194 4.84 9.55 1.08
C VAL A 194 6.01 10.12 0.27
N SER A 195 6.14 11.44 0.28
CA SER A 195 7.26 12.15 -0.35
C SER A 195 8.37 12.51 0.62
N ASN A 196 8.18 12.26 1.93
CA ASN A 196 9.12 12.62 2.99
C ASN A 196 10.56 12.16 2.66
N PRO A 197 11.56 13.05 2.81
CA PRO A 197 12.96 12.69 2.62
C PRO A 197 13.47 11.77 3.75
N LEU A 198 14.65 11.19 3.56
CA LEU A 198 15.29 10.38 4.61
C LEU A 198 15.64 11.23 5.84
N LEU A 199 16.17 12.43 5.61
CA LEU A 199 16.80 13.28 6.63
C LEU A 199 16.07 14.61 6.81
N GLY A 200 16.38 15.30 7.92
CA GLY A 200 15.90 16.66 8.18
C GLY A 200 14.56 16.71 8.95
N PRO A 201 13.97 17.92 9.08
CA PRO A 201 12.78 18.15 9.91
C PRO A 201 11.51 17.48 9.34
N GLU A 202 11.47 17.25 8.02
CA GLU A 202 10.42 16.48 7.36
C GLU A 202 10.84 15.02 7.13
N GLY A 203 11.97 14.61 7.72
CA GLY A 203 12.61 13.32 7.51
C GLY A 203 11.95 12.16 8.26
N ALA A 204 12.42 10.95 7.98
CA ALA A 204 11.85 9.71 8.52
C ALA A 204 11.74 9.69 10.05
N ALA A 205 12.82 10.05 10.74
CA ALA A 205 12.88 10.07 12.20
C ALA A 205 11.98 11.15 12.81
N ALA A 206 12.01 12.37 12.25
CA ALA A 206 11.26 13.51 12.78
C ALA A 206 9.74 13.35 12.63
N VAL A 207 9.29 12.90 11.46
CA VAL A 207 7.87 12.80 11.13
C VAL A 207 7.24 11.51 11.65
N PHE A 208 7.92 10.37 11.48
CA PHE A 208 7.33 9.05 11.76
C PHE A 208 7.90 8.37 13.01
N GLY A 209 9.01 8.85 13.59
CA GLY A 209 9.56 8.31 14.84
C GLY A 209 8.59 8.40 16.03
N PRO A 210 7.90 9.54 16.27
CA PRO A 210 7.04 9.70 17.45
C PRO A 210 5.91 8.65 17.55
N GLN A 211 5.22 8.36 16.44
CA GLN A 211 4.17 7.33 16.42
C GLN A 211 4.71 5.90 16.66
N LYS A 212 6.02 5.69 16.44
CA LYS A 212 6.76 4.44 16.69
C LYS A 212 7.36 4.39 18.11
N GLY A 213 7.03 5.35 18.97
CA GLY A 213 7.50 5.39 20.37
C GLY A 213 8.76 6.19 20.61
N ALA A 214 9.28 6.92 19.62
CA ALA A 214 10.47 7.77 19.82
C ALA A 214 10.13 9.04 20.63
N THR A 215 10.87 9.26 21.71
CA THR A 215 10.96 10.57 22.38
C THR A 215 11.74 11.57 21.52
N SER A 216 11.65 12.87 21.81
CA SER A 216 12.40 13.90 21.08
C SER A 216 13.92 13.63 21.05
N ALA A 217 14.50 13.18 22.16
CA ALA A 217 15.92 12.82 22.22
C ALA A 217 16.25 11.60 21.34
N GLN A 218 15.35 10.61 21.28
CA GLN A 218 15.51 9.44 20.41
C GLN A 218 15.35 9.80 18.93
N VAL A 219 14.48 10.77 18.59
CA VAL A 219 14.37 11.30 17.23
C VAL A 219 15.71 11.87 16.76
N ASP A 220 16.42 12.62 17.62
CA ASP A 220 17.74 13.16 17.28
C ASP A 220 18.78 12.05 17.05
N ILE A 221 18.78 11.01 17.89
CA ILE A 221 19.65 9.84 17.75
C ILE A 221 19.38 9.12 16.42
N LEU A 222 18.11 8.83 16.12
CA LEU A 222 17.68 8.17 14.88
C LEU A 222 18.04 9.01 13.66
N GLY A 223 17.83 10.32 13.71
CA GLY A 223 18.21 11.24 12.64
C GLY A 223 19.72 11.21 12.35
N GLN A 224 20.55 11.19 13.39
CA GLN A 224 22.00 11.07 13.25
C GLN A 224 22.43 9.70 12.71
N ALA A 225 21.78 8.62 13.16
CA ALA A 225 22.03 7.27 12.65
C ALA A 225 21.71 7.15 11.15
N LEU A 226 20.55 7.68 10.71
CA LEU A 226 20.18 7.71 9.30
C LEU A 226 21.13 8.59 8.47
N ALA A 227 21.56 9.74 8.98
CA ALA A 227 22.52 10.61 8.30
C ALA A 227 23.88 9.92 8.13
N ARG A 228 24.31 9.17 9.15
CA ARG A 228 25.51 8.36 9.10
C ARG A 228 25.41 7.25 8.06
N PHE A 229 24.29 6.53 8.02
CA PHE A 229 24.05 5.50 7.01
C PHE A 229 24.07 6.09 5.60
N SER A 230 23.39 7.23 5.39
CA SER A 230 23.40 7.94 4.11
C SER A 230 24.80 8.30 3.63
N LYS A 231 25.65 8.81 4.52
CA LYS A 231 27.03 9.19 4.17
C LYS A 231 27.89 7.99 3.77
N LEU A 232 27.72 6.86 4.45
CA LEU A 232 28.46 5.64 4.11
C LEU A 232 27.95 5.03 2.80
N ALA A 233 26.64 5.04 2.57
CA ALA A 233 26.05 4.60 1.31
C ALA A 233 26.56 5.46 0.14
N GLU A 234 26.62 6.77 0.31
CA GLU A 234 27.17 7.71 -0.69
C GLU A 234 28.65 7.42 -0.97
N GLY A 235 29.44 7.15 0.07
CA GLY A 235 30.84 6.74 -0.07
C GLY A 235 31.03 5.41 -0.83
N ALA A 236 30.01 4.55 -0.84
CA ALA A 236 29.96 3.31 -1.61
C ALA A 236 29.30 3.49 -3.00
N GLY A 237 28.90 4.71 -3.37
CA GLY A 237 28.32 5.03 -4.68
C GLY A 237 26.80 4.93 -4.76
N PHE A 238 26.09 4.83 -3.62
CA PHE A 238 24.63 4.77 -3.57
C PHE A 238 24.05 6.07 -2.99
N ASP A 239 23.02 6.61 -3.63
CA ASP A 239 22.22 7.68 -3.04
C ASP A 239 20.94 7.09 -2.45
N ILE A 240 20.74 7.25 -1.14
CA ILE A 240 19.54 6.78 -0.42
C ILE A 240 18.68 7.92 0.15
N HIS A 241 18.98 9.19 -0.17
CA HIS A 241 18.41 10.32 0.55
C HIS A 241 17.91 11.49 -0.32
N SER A 242 18.44 11.69 -1.54
CA SER A 242 18.20 12.94 -2.29
C SER A 242 16.86 12.99 -3.05
N PHE A 243 16.06 11.92 -2.98
CA PHE A 243 14.79 11.78 -3.71
C PHE A 243 13.58 11.68 -2.78
N ALA A 244 12.41 12.03 -3.32
CA ALA A 244 11.13 11.95 -2.62
C ALA A 244 10.78 10.49 -2.26
N GLY A 245 10.29 10.29 -1.03
CA GLY A 245 9.94 8.96 -0.52
C GLY A 245 11.12 8.17 0.06
N SER A 246 12.34 8.73 0.05
CA SER A 246 13.51 8.13 0.68
C SER A 246 13.32 7.90 2.20
N GLY A 247 12.47 8.68 2.87
CA GLY A 247 12.14 8.49 4.28
C GLY A 247 11.04 7.47 4.56
N ALA A 248 10.42 6.90 3.53
CA ALA A 248 9.30 5.97 3.70
C ALA A 248 9.72 4.76 4.55
N ALA A 249 8.81 4.34 5.44
CA ALA A 249 8.99 3.23 6.35
C ALA A 249 10.29 3.29 7.17
N GLY A 250 10.65 4.48 7.70
CA GLY A 250 11.83 4.61 8.54
C GLY A 250 13.16 4.56 7.78
N GLY A 251 13.14 4.90 6.49
CA GLY A 251 14.31 4.90 5.60
C GLY A 251 14.45 3.65 4.73
N ILE A 252 13.55 2.67 4.86
CA ILE A 252 13.51 1.50 3.96
C ILE A 252 13.33 1.96 2.50
N GLY A 253 12.47 2.96 2.25
CA GLY A 253 12.25 3.51 0.90
C GLY A 253 13.54 4.01 0.24
N GLY A 254 14.37 4.73 1.00
CA GLY A 254 15.68 5.19 0.56
C GLY A 254 16.63 4.03 0.26
N MET A 255 16.70 3.04 1.14
CA MET A 255 17.55 1.88 0.98
C MET A 255 17.17 1.04 -0.25
N VAL A 256 15.89 0.71 -0.43
CA VAL A 256 15.48 -0.15 -1.55
C VAL A 256 15.62 0.54 -2.89
N ALA A 257 15.33 1.83 -2.99
CA ALA A 257 15.50 2.57 -4.24
C ALA A 257 16.98 2.85 -4.54
N GLY A 258 17.71 3.30 -3.53
CA GLY A 258 19.09 3.76 -3.67
C GLY A 258 20.12 2.64 -3.77
N ILE A 259 19.98 1.59 -2.95
CA ILE A 259 20.91 0.45 -2.91
C ILE A 259 20.39 -0.68 -3.80
N LEU A 260 19.14 -1.11 -3.63
CA LEU A 260 18.60 -2.28 -4.34
C LEU A 260 18.05 -1.94 -5.75
N GLY A 261 18.15 -0.68 -6.19
CA GLY A 261 17.70 -0.26 -7.53
C GLY A 261 16.19 -0.33 -7.75
N ALA A 262 15.40 -0.28 -6.67
CA ALA A 262 13.95 -0.36 -6.76
C ALA A 262 13.33 0.85 -7.47
N THR A 263 12.27 0.62 -8.23
CA THR A 263 11.41 1.70 -8.70
C THR A 263 10.34 2.03 -7.66
N LEU A 264 10.36 3.25 -7.13
CA LEU A 264 9.27 3.76 -6.28
C LEU A 264 8.09 4.19 -7.16
N LYS A 265 6.89 3.73 -6.80
CA LYS A 265 5.62 4.12 -7.43
C LYS A 265 4.61 4.48 -6.35
N SER A 266 3.61 5.28 -6.71
CA SER A 266 2.42 5.41 -5.86
C SER A 266 1.80 4.03 -5.66
N GLY A 267 1.36 3.74 -4.44
CA GLY A 267 0.77 2.46 -4.07
C GLY A 267 -0.41 2.13 -4.97
N ILE A 268 -1.36 3.05 -5.15
CA ILE A 268 -2.50 2.80 -6.02
C ILE A 268 -2.10 2.54 -7.48
N GLU A 269 -1.11 3.25 -8.03
CA GLU A 269 -0.64 3.01 -9.40
C GLU A 269 -0.06 1.60 -9.54
N LEU A 270 0.79 1.19 -8.60
CA LEU A 270 1.38 -0.15 -8.58
C LEU A 270 0.31 -1.25 -8.45
N ILE A 271 -0.67 -1.05 -7.57
CA ILE A 271 -1.78 -1.99 -7.40
C ILE A 271 -2.61 -2.09 -8.69
N MET A 272 -2.97 -0.96 -9.31
CA MET A 272 -3.74 -0.94 -10.55
C MET A 272 -3.02 -1.64 -11.71
N GLU A 273 -1.71 -1.43 -11.86
CA GLU A 273 -0.88 -2.15 -12.82
C GLU A 273 -0.86 -3.66 -12.51
N THR A 274 -0.68 -4.02 -11.23
CA THR A 274 -0.59 -5.41 -10.80
C THR A 274 -1.91 -6.15 -10.98
N VAL A 275 -3.07 -5.51 -10.88
CA VAL A 275 -4.37 -6.16 -11.11
C VAL A 275 -4.87 -6.03 -12.56
N HIS A 276 -4.07 -5.44 -13.45
CA HIS A 276 -4.44 -5.13 -14.84
C HIS A 276 -5.73 -4.32 -14.95
N LEU A 277 -5.94 -3.34 -14.06
CA LEU A 277 -7.20 -2.59 -13.99
C LEU A 277 -7.48 -1.84 -15.30
N GLU A 278 -6.45 -1.28 -15.94
CA GLU A 278 -6.57 -0.54 -17.20
C GLU A 278 -7.25 -1.37 -18.30
N GLN A 279 -6.85 -2.63 -18.43
CA GLN A 279 -7.43 -3.56 -19.41
C GLN A 279 -8.90 -3.87 -19.11
N ARG A 280 -9.29 -3.86 -17.83
CA ARG A 280 -10.67 -4.12 -17.39
C ARG A 280 -11.57 -2.90 -17.60
N ILE A 281 -11.03 -1.69 -17.42
CA ILE A 281 -11.71 -0.41 -17.64
C ILE A 281 -11.92 -0.13 -19.13
N ARG A 282 -11.00 -0.56 -20.00
CA ARG A 282 -11.12 -0.35 -21.45
C ARG A 282 -12.41 -1.00 -21.98
N GLY A 283 -13.35 -0.17 -22.43
CA GLY A 283 -14.65 -0.61 -22.93
C GLY A 283 -15.71 -0.87 -21.85
N ALA A 284 -15.48 -0.45 -20.60
CA ALA A 284 -16.51 -0.38 -19.59
C ALA A 284 -17.44 0.82 -19.86
N ASP A 285 -18.73 0.68 -19.51
CA ASP A 285 -19.71 1.76 -19.57
C ASP A 285 -19.66 2.63 -18.29
N LEU A 286 -19.21 2.04 -17.19
CA LEU A 286 -19.17 2.65 -15.86
C LEU A 286 -18.10 1.99 -14.99
N VAL A 287 -17.42 2.80 -14.18
CA VAL A 287 -16.62 2.31 -13.05
C VAL A 287 -17.27 2.73 -11.73
N ILE A 288 -17.32 1.81 -10.77
CA ILE A 288 -17.71 2.08 -9.40
C ILE A 288 -16.49 1.87 -8.53
N THR A 289 -16.06 2.90 -7.80
CA THR A 289 -15.04 2.79 -6.77
C THR A 289 -15.67 3.05 -5.40
N ALA A 290 -14.97 2.68 -4.34
CA ALA A 290 -15.44 2.90 -2.99
C ALA A 290 -14.29 2.93 -1.99
N GLU A 291 -14.47 3.65 -0.88
CA GLU A 291 -13.59 3.61 0.29
C GLU A 291 -14.37 4.09 1.53
N GLY A 292 -13.81 3.93 2.73
CA GLY A 292 -14.51 4.29 3.98
C GLY A 292 -14.94 5.77 4.03
N ALA A 293 -14.07 6.67 3.57
CA ALA A 293 -14.38 8.09 3.46
C ALA A 293 -13.78 8.67 2.17
N ILE A 294 -14.63 9.25 1.31
CA ILE A 294 -14.21 10.00 0.12
C ILE A 294 -14.19 11.48 0.48
N ASP A 295 -13.01 12.04 0.67
CA ASP A 295 -12.80 13.45 0.99
C ASP A 295 -11.57 14.04 0.29
N SER A 296 -11.14 15.24 0.66
CA SER A 296 -10.00 15.91 0.03
C SER A 296 -8.70 15.11 0.14
N GLN A 297 -8.53 14.27 1.16
CA GLN A 297 -7.34 13.41 1.28
C GLN A 297 -7.34 12.29 0.24
N SER A 298 -8.51 11.85 -0.18
CA SER A 298 -8.67 10.81 -1.20
C SER A 298 -8.17 11.26 -2.57
N ALA A 299 -8.08 12.57 -2.81
CA ALA A 299 -7.51 13.13 -4.02
C ALA A 299 -5.99 12.89 -4.14
N PHE A 300 -5.31 12.60 -3.03
CA PHE A 300 -3.85 12.51 -2.96
C PHE A 300 -3.40 11.06 -2.86
N GLY A 301 -3.30 10.38 -4.01
CA GLY A 301 -2.67 9.06 -4.11
C GLY A 301 -3.48 7.88 -3.60
N LYS A 302 -4.77 8.06 -3.30
CA LYS A 302 -5.66 6.97 -2.84
C LYS A 302 -6.48 6.35 -3.96
N THR A 303 -7.15 5.24 -3.63
CA THR A 303 -7.91 4.40 -4.55
C THR A 303 -8.89 5.16 -5.45
N PRO A 304 -9.81 6.01 -4.95
CA PRO A 304 -10.78 6.66 -5.83
C PRO A 304 -10.16 7.61 -6.85
N ALA A 305 -9.12 8.36 -6.45
CA ALA A 305 -8.42 9.27 -7.37
C ALA A 305 -7.64 8.51 -8.44
N GLY A 306 -6.95 7.43 -8.07
CA GLY A 306 -6.23 6.57 -9.02
C GLY A 306 -7.17 5.94 -10.05
N VAL A 307 -8.28 5.36 -9.58
CA VAL A 307 -9.30 4.75 -10.44
C VAL A 307 -9.94 5.79 -11.37
N ALA A 308 -10.29 6.96 -10.82
CA ALA A 308 -10.85 8.07 -11.59
C ALA A 308 -9.89 8.56 -12.69
N SER A 309 -8.62 8.77 -12.35
CA SER A 309 -7.59 9.21 -13.30
C SER A 309 -7.39 8.21 -14.42
N LEU A 310 -7.36 6.91 -14.09
CA LEU A 310 -7.25 5.84 -15.07
C LEU A 310 -8.47 5.77 -16.00
N ALA A 311 -9.68 5.80 -15.44
CA ALA A 311 -10.92 5.74 -16.21
C ALA A 311 -11.11 6.96 -17.13
N ARG A 312 -10.65 8.13 -16.69
CA ARG A 312 -10.70 9.37 -17.47
C ARG A 312 -9.94 9.24 -18.80
N LYS A 313 -8.83 8.49 -18.85
CA LYS A 313 -8.08 8.22 -20.10
C LYS A 313 -8.95 7.56 -21.18
N TYR A 314 -10.00 6.86 -20.77
CA TYR A 314 -10.93 6.13 -21.64
C TYR A 314 -12.33 6.76 -21.70
N ALA A 315 -12.50 7.96 -21.14
CA ALA A 315 -13.79 8.64 -21.02
C ALA A 315 -14.89 7.79 -20.35
N VAL A 316 -14.51 6.89 -19.44
CA VAL A 316 -15.47 6.08 -18.67
C VAL A 316 -15.87 6.83 -17.41
N PRO A 317 -17.17 7.05 -17.13
CA PRO A 317 -17.61 7.72 -15.92
C PRO A 317 -17.30 6.88 -14.68
N VAL A 318 -16.99 7.56 -13.57
CA VAL A 318 -16.63 6.92 -12.28
C VAL A 318 -17.53 7.41 -11.17
N ILE A 319 -18.18 6.47 -10.48
CA ILE A 319 -19.02 6.77 -9.31
C ILE A 319 -18.34 6.25 -8.05
N GLY A 320 -18.17 7.10 -7.05
CA GLY A 320 -17.67 6.76 -5.73
C GLY A 320 -18.80 6.41 -4.78
N LEU A 321 -18.67 5.32 -4.03
CA LEU A 321 -19.51 5.00 -2.87
C LEU A 321 -18.66 5.08 -1.60
N ALA A 322 -19.16 5.74 -0.55
CA ALA A 322 -18.40 5.89 0.68
C ALA A 322 -19.26 5.76 1.93
N GLY A 323 -18.64 5.34 3.04
CA GLY A 323 -19.26 5.48 4.37
C GLY A 323 -19.55 6.94 4.69
N ARG A 324 -18.63 7.83 4.31
CA ARG A 324 -18.76 9.28 4.40
C ARG A 324 -18.25 9.96 3.14
N VAL A 325 -18.97 10.97 2.66
CA VAL A 325 -18.49 11.88 1.61
C VAL A 325 -18.19 13.22 2.27
N GLY A 326 -16.98 13.74 2.09
CA GLY A 326 -16.57 15.04 2.62
C GLY A 326 -17.11 16.21 1.80
N ASP A 327 -16.97 17.42 2.34
CA ASP A 327 -17.53 18.64 1.74
C ASP A 327 -16.77 19.12 0.48
N GLU A 328 -15.50 18.74 0.33
CA GLU A 328 -14.63 19.19 -0.75
C GLU A 328 -14.24 18.06 -1.70
N LEU A 329 -14.97 17.97 -2.83
CA LEU A 329 -14.73 16.97 -3.89
C LEU A 329 -14.12 17.55 -5.17
N ALA A 330 -13.91 18.87 -5.25
CA ALA A 330 -13.40 19.51 -6.45
C ALA A 330 -12.07 18.88 -6.96
N PRO A 331 -11.09 18.54 -6.11
CA PRO A 331 -9.89 17.85 -6.54
C PRO A 331 -10.17 16.46 -7.14
N LEU A 332 -11.08 15.68 -6.56
CA LEU A 332 -11.45 14.37 -7.07
C LEU A 332 -12.19 14.44 -8.41
N HIS A 333 -13.07 15.42 -8.58
CA HIS A 333 -13.73 15.68 -9.86
C HIS A 333 -12.71 16.06 -10.93
N ALA A 334 -11.70 16.88 -10.57
CA ALA A 334 -10.59 17.20 -11.47
C ALA A 334 -9.77 15.96 -11.87
N SER A 335 -9.66 14.96 -10.98
CA SER A 335 -9.05 13.66 -11.27
C SER A 335 -9.94 12.73 -12.12
N GLY A 336 -11.22 13.05 -12.34
CA GLY A 336 -12.13 12.29 -13.19
C GLY A 336 -13.30 11.60 -12.47
N LEU A 337 -13.44 11.79 -11.15
CA LEU A 337 -14.60 11.27 -10.41
C LEU A 337 -15.85 11.99 -10.92
N THR A 338 -16.86 11.24 -11.35
CA THR A 338 -18.10 11.80 -11.91
C THR A 338 -19.09 12.21 -10.81
N ALA A 339 -19.24 11.39 -9.78
CA ALA A 339 -20.03 11.70 -8.59
C ALA A 339 -19.60 10.81 -7.41
N ALA A 340 -19.93 11.23 -6.19
CA ALA A 340 -19.75 10.45 -4.97
C ALA A 340 -21.07 10.39 -4.17
N PHE A 341 -21.35 9.24 -3.54
CA PHE A 341 -22.54 9.04 -2.72
C PHE A 341 -22.17 8.41 -1.38
N ALA A 342 -22.74 8.95 -0.30
CA ALA A 342 -22.69 8.31 1.01
C ALA A 342 -23.66 7.12 1.03
N ILE A 343 -23.24 6.00 1.60
CA ILE A 343 -24.07 4.78 1.69
C ILE A 343 -25.01 4.80 2.89
N VAL A 344 -24.73 5.64 3.89
CA VAL A 344 -25.51 5.71 5.12
C VAL A 344 -26.84 6.42 4.83
N PRO A 345 -28.00 5.76 5.05
CA PRO A 345 -29.30 6.27 4.60
C PRO A 345 -29.86 7.43 5.43
N GLY A 346 -29.24 7.76 6.56
CA GLY A 346 -29.66 8.83 7.47
C GLY A 346 -28.71 8.97 8.65
N PRO A 347 -29.01 9.83 9.63
CA PRO A 347 -28.19 9.99 10.83
C PRO A 347 -28.01 8.66 11.56
N ALA A 348 -26.75 8.29 11.84
CA ALA A 348 -26.40 7.06 12.54
C ALA A 348 -25.15 7.29 13.42
N SER A 349 -25.01 6.50 14.47
CA SER A 349 -23.72 6.41 15.18
C SER A 349 -22.68 5.73 14.29
N LEU A 350 -21.39 5.93 14.55
CA LEU A 350 -20.33 5.25 13.80
C LEU A 350 -20.45 3.72 13.92
N GLY A 351 -20.75 3.22 15.13
CA GLY A 351 -20.94 1.79 15.38
C GLY A 351 -22.11 1.22 14.58
N ASP A 352 -23.25 1.92 14.52
CA ASP A 352 -24.40 1.50 13.71
C ASP A 352 -24.10 1.56 12.22
N ALA A 353 -23.38 2.60 11.76
CA ALA A 353 -22.99 2.75 10.36
C ALA A 353 -22.06 1.61 9.91
N MET A 354 -21.06 1.26 10.72
CA MET A 354 -20.15 0.15 10.46
C MET A 354 -20.87 -1.20 10.56
N GLY A 355 -21.71 -1.41 11.58
CA GLY A 355 -22.47 -2.65 11.77
C GLY A 355 -23.49 -2.92 10.67
N ASN A 356 -23.99 -1.87 9.99
CA ASN A 356 -24.91 -1.98 8.86
C ASN A 356 -24.25 -1.74 7.49
N ALA A 357 -22.92 -1.66 7.41
CA ALA A 357 -22.20 -1.27 6.21
C ALA A 357 -22.55 -2.15 4.99
N GLU A 358 -22.64 -3.47 5.17
CA GLU A 358 -23.06 -4.41 4.12
C GLU A 358 -24.44 -4.04 3.54
N ARG A 359 -25.44 -3.89 4.43
CA ARG A 359 -26.81 -3.58 4.02
C ARG A 359 -26.87 -2.24 3.29
N ASN A 360 -26.22 -1.23 3.86
CA ASN A 360 -26.19 0.12 3.33
C ASN A 360 -25.55 0.16 1.93
N LEU A 361 -24.42 -0.52 1.76
CA LEU A 361 -23.70 -0.58 0.49
C LEU A 361 -24.52 -1.28 -0.61
N VAL A 362 -25.20 -2.37 -0.27
CA VAL A 362 -26.06 -3.12 -1.20
C VAL A 362 -27.25 -2.27 -1.63
N GLN A 363 -27.90 -1.59 -0.69
CA GLN A 363 -29.02 -0.70 -1.00
C GLN A 363 -28.60 0.48 -1.87
N ALA A 364 -27.48 1.13 -1.54
CA ALA A 364 -26.95 2.24 -2.34
C ALA A 364 -26.60 1.80 -3.77
N ALA A 365 -25.94 0.64 -3.93
CA ALA A 365 -25.60 0.10 -5.25
C ALA A 365 -26.84 -0.30 -6.06
N GLU A 366 -27.89 -0.83 -5.42
CA GLU A 366 -29.17 -1.13 -6.10
C GLU A 366 -29.82 0.14 -6.65
N GLN A 367 -29.92 1.19 -5.83
CA GLN A 367 -30.52 2.46 -6.28
C GLN A 367 -29.72 3.10 -7.42
N LEU A 368 -28.38 3.04 -7.32
CA LEU A 368 -27.49 3.54 -8.38
C LEU A 368 -27.70 2.78 -9.71
N ALA A 369 -27.83 1.45 -9.65
CA ALA A 369 -28.09 0.62 -10.83
C ALA A 369 -29.44 0.95 -11.49
N ARG A 370 -30.50 1.08 -10.68
CA ARG A 370 -31.85 1.47 -11.17
C ARG A 370 -31.82 2.83 -11.85
N MET A 371 -31.12 3.81 -11.26
CA MET A 371 -30.94 5.14 -11.85
C MET A 371 -30.19 5.06 -13.18
N ALA A 372 -29.07 4.33 -13.24
CA ALA A 372 -28.26 4.19 -14.44
C ALA A 372 -29.05 3.58 -15.60
N ILE A 373 -29.83 2.53 -15.36
CA ILE A 373 -30.71 1.91 -16.37
C ILE A 373 -31.80 2.87 -16.83
N ALA A 374 -32.44 3.60 -15.92
CA ALA A 374 -33.50 4.55 -16.28
C ALA A 374 -32.97 5.65 -17.23
N ILE A 375 -31.74 6.11 -17.01
CA ILE A 375 -31.09 7.10 -17.88
C ILE A 375 -30.68 6.47 -19.21
N ALA A 376 -30.09 5.27 -19.19
CA ALA A 376 -29.62 4.58 -20.39
C ALA A 376 -30.78 4.19 -21.33
N SER A 377 -31.91 3.73 -20.78
CA SER A 377 -33.09 3.37 -21.56
C SER A 377 -33.67 4.57 -22.32
N LYS A 378 -33.73 5.75 -21.67
CA LYS A 378 -34.18 7.00 -22.30
C LYS A 378 -33.26 7.46 -23.44
N ARG A 379 -31.94 7.27 -23.32
CA ARG A 379 -30.98 7.58 -24.40
C ARG A 379 -31.13 6.65 -25.60
N ARG A 380 -31.41 5.36 -25.38
CA ARG A 380 -31.65 4.39 -26.46
C ARG A 380 -32.97 4.61 -27.20
N SER A 381 -33.96 5.21 -26.54
CA SER A 381 -35.25 5.53 -27.15
C SER A 381 -35.29 6.89 -27.86
N ALA A 382 -34.23 7.70 -27.77
CA ALA A 382 -34.15 8.95 -28.50
C ALA A 382 -33.82 8.66 -29.98
N PRO A 383 -34.55 9.27 -30.95
CA PRO A 383 -34.21 9.10 -32.36
C PRO A 383 -32.78 9.57 -32.61
N SER A 384 -32.03 8.79 -33.37
CA SER A 384 -30.70 9.17 -33.85
C SER A 384 -30.87 10.30 -34.87
N ASP A 385 -30.58 11.54 -34.46
CA ASP A 385 -30.49 12.71 -35.33
C ASP A 385 -29.28 12.62 -36.27
#